data_AF-A0A946GYV4-F1
#
_entry.id   AF-A0A946GYV4-F1
#
_cell.length_a   1.000
_cell.length_b   1.000
_cell.length_c   1.000
_cell.angle_alpha   90.00
_cell.angle_beta   90.00
_cell.angle_gamma   90.00
#
_symmetry.space_group_name_H-M   'P 1'
#
loop_
_entity.id
_entity.type
_entity.pdbx_description
1 polymer ?
#
loop_
_entity_poly.entity_id
_entity_poly.type
_entity_poly.pdbx_seq_one_letter_code
_entity_poly.pdbx_strand_id
1 'polypeptide(L)'
;MFAGFIVLSAFLAAIVGIFELLSRYRDDPFRVVFGSGYSWSYFLFNGLIGVCAFLVLCLTDADIGQGGAPKTTPTSAATDSGSEPEPIPPGSAVQGAIPDPDEDPVRAPIPGEAISAGNPKSGTESDKEIPVSTLLYYSLAASFGGSLILRSRLVTVRMNGQDVAIGPSLVIDQFLFVLDRQIDRQRAIGRMAMVREVMAGIDFSKAKPHVVNMIFSSLQNMTAAERETISDEVEAMSANKKLEDDQERAYKLGYSILNVMGDDFLNAIFDSKHRKEFLIGEDVVGDDAAVDATMDSTATVEAILKDVLFKQATKRLKDGVLVDGGLDQGVRNALEQDMDDISAMNKTDQEKAYLLGFKVIDAVNIEYFRAKFK
;
A
#
# COMPACT_ATOMS: atom_id res chain seq x y z
N MET A 1 5.84 6.91 31.92
CA MET A 1 6.89 7.38 30.98
C MET A 1 7.26 6.30 29.96
N PHE A 2 7.62 5.09 30.40
CA PHE A 2 7.94 3.95 29.53
C PHE A 2 6.89 3.64 28.43
N ALA A 3 5.60 3.60 28.78
CA ALA A 3 4.51 3.40 27.82
C ALA A 3 4.50 4.43 26.68
N GLY A 4 4.94 5.67 26.93
CA GLY A 4 5.06 6.69 25.90
C GLY A 4 6.11 6.35 24.84
N PHE A 5 7.21 5.69 25.25
CA PHE A 5 8.26 5.26 24.32
C PHE A 5 7.85 4.03 23.50
N ILE A 6 7.01 3.15 24.05
CA ILE A 6 6.38 2.07 23.27
C ILE A 6 5.53 2.66 22.15
N VAL A 7 4.66 3.63 22.49
CA VAL A 7 3.81 4.31 21.49
C VAL A 7 4.66 5.07 20.46
N LEU A 8 5.72 5.75 20.91
CA LEU A 8 6.66 6.45 20.02
C LEU A 8 7.32 5.48 19.03
N SER A 9 7.80 4.32 19.49
CA SER A 9 8.40 3.31 18.62
C SER A 9 7.38 2.73 17.63
N ALA A 10 6.15 2.44 18.07
CA ALA A 10 5.09 1.99 17.17
C ALA A 10 4.81 3.02 16.07
N PHE A 11 4.71 4.30 16.46
CA PHE A 11 4.44 5.40 15.54
C PHE A 11 5.56 5.60 14.51
N LEU A 12 6.82 5.63 14.97
CA LEU A 12 7.98 5.79 14.09
C LEU A 12 8.11 4.62 13.11
N ALA A 13 7.89 3.39 13.55
CA ALA A 13 7.92 2.23 12.66
C ALA A 13 6.75 2.24 11.65
N ALA A 14 5.56 2.68 12.07
CA ALA A 14 4.44 2.88 11.15
C ALA A 14 4.75 3.93 10.06
N ILE A 15 5.43 5.03 10.41
CA ILE A 15 5.91 6.03 9.43
C ILE A 15 6.85 5.39 8.41
N VAL A 16 7.78 4.54 8.85
CA VAL A 16 8.68 3.82 7.94
C VAL A 16 7.88 2.93 6.97
N GLY A 17 6.81 2.27 7.45
CA GLY A 17 5.89 1.50 6.61
C GLY A 17 5.10 2.36 5.61
N ILE A 18 4.69 3.58 6.00
CA ILE A 18 4.04 4.55 5.11
C ILE A 18 4.99 4.95 3.98
N PHE A 19 6.22 5.34 4.29
CA PHE A 19 7.22 5.72 3.29
C PHE A 19 7.53 4.60 2.30
N GLU A 20 7.55 3.35 2.77
CA GLU A 20 7.72 2.20 1.91
C GLU A 20 6.57 2.04 0.91
N LEU A 21 5.32 2.09 1.36
CA LEU A 21 4.19 2.00 0.44
C LEU A 21 4.13 3.19 -0.52
N LEU A 22 4.41 4.41 -0.04
CA LEU A 22 4.48 5.60 -0.90
C LEU A 22 5.54 5.44 -1.99
N SER A 23 6.68 4.84 -1.67
CA SER A 23 7.73 4.58 -2.67
C SER A 23 7.37 3.46 -3.65
N ARG A 24 6.48 2.54 -3.26
CA ARG A 24 6.06 1.40 -4.08
C ARG A 24 5.02 1.80 -5.13
N TYR A 25 4.07 2.68 -4.79
CA TYR A 25 2.96 3.08 -5.68
C TYR A 25 3.19 4.46 -6.29
N ARG A 26 3.86 4.52 -7.44
CA ARG A 26 4.22 5.81 -8.07
C ARG A 26 3.03 6.57 -8.66
N ASP A 27 2.05 5.85 -9.21
CA ASP A 27 1.05 6.46 -10.09
C ASP A 27 -0.20 6.97 -9.35
N ASP A 28 -0.41 6.58 -8.08
CA ASP A 28 -1.40 7.17 -7.16
C ASP A 28 -1.06 6.84 -5.69
N PRO A 29 0.06 7.36 -5.16
CA PRO A 29 0.62 6.93 -3.87
C PRO A 29 -0.36 7.18 -2.72
N PHE A 30 -0.98 8.36 -2.68
CA PHE A 30 -1.81 8.76 -1.54
C PHE A 30 -3.12 8.00 -1.48
N ARG A 31 -3.80 7.79 -2.62
CA ARG A 31 -5.07 7.04 -2.64
C ARG A 31 -4.86 5.59 -2.24
N VAL A 32 -3.76 4.98 -2.66
CA VAL A 32 -3.45 3.59 -2.31
C VAL A 32 -3.04 3.47 -0.83
N VAL A 33 -2.16 4.36 -0.36
CA VAL A 33 -1.64 4.34 1.01
C VAL A 33 -2.72 4.66 2.05
N PHE A 34 -3.61 5.61 1.78
CA PHE A 34 -4.60 6.05 2.77
C PHE A 34 -6.04 5.60 2.48
N GLY A 35 -6.34 5.14 1.26
CA GLY A 35 -7.69 4.72 0.85
C GLY A 35 -8.00 3.23 0.96
N SER A 36 -6.98 2.40 1.24
CA SER A 36 -7.13 0.94 1.37
C SER A 36 -7.05 0.50 2.83
N GLY A 37 -8.01 -0.30 3.29
CA GLY A 37 -7.95 -0.94 4.62
C GLY A 37 -6.74 -1.87 4.78
N TYR A 38 -6.21 -2.42 3.67
CA TYR A 38 -5.02 -3.26 3.68
C TYR A 38 -3.75 -2.46 3.99
N SER A 39 -3.65 -1.22 3.52
CA SER A 39 -2.53 -0.32 3.85
C SER A 39 -2.48 -0.03 5.35
N TRP A 40 -3.62 0.16 6.00
CA TRP A 40 -3.70 0.31 7.46
C TRP A 40 -3.19 -0.91 8.21
N SER A 41 -3.52 -2.12 7.74
CA SER A 41 -2.99 -3.35 8.35
C SER A 41 -1.47 -3.46 8.19
N TYR A 42 -0.90 -2.92 7.10
CA TYR A 42 0.55 -2.83 6.93
C TYR A 42 1.21 -1.87 7.92
N PHE A 43 0.60 -0.70 8.17
CA PHE A 43 1.12 0.26 9.15
C PHE A 43 1.07 -0.28 10.56
N LEU A 44 -0.03 -0.96 10.92
CA LEU A 44 -0.16 -1.65 12.21
C LEU A 44 0.90 -2.75 12.36
N PHE A 45 1.12 -3.55 11.33
CA PHE A 45 2.16 -4.58 11.34
C PHE A 45 3.55 -3.97 11.59
N ASN A 46 3.92 -2.91 10.86
CA ASN A 46 5.18 -2.20 11.08
C ASN A 46 5.27 -1.60 12.49
N GLY A 47 4.18 -1.02 13.00
CA GLY A 47 4.11 -0.53 14.37
C GLY A 47 4.39 -1.62 15.40
N LEU A 48 3.79 -2.80 15.24
CA LEU A 48 4.02 -3.96 16.12
C LEU A 48 5.47 -4.42 16.08
N ILE A 49 6.11 -4.41 14.90
CA ILE A 49 7.53 -4.74 14.76
C ILE A 49 8.40 -3.76 15.54
N GLY A 50 8.12 -2.46 15.44
CA GLY A 50 8.80 -1.42 16.21
C GLY A 50 8.70 -1.69 17.72
N VAL A 51 7.49 -1.98 18.21
CA VAL A 51 7.27 -2.35 19.63
C VAL A 51 8.05 -3.59 20.01
N CYS A 52 8.00 -4.66 19.22
CA CYS A 52 8.74 -5.89 19.52
C CYS A 52 10.25 -5.63 19.60
N ALA A 53 10.81 -4.92 18.63
CA ALA A 53 12.24 -4.57 18.63
C ALA A 53 12.61 -3.68 19.82
N PHE A 54 11.75 -2.73 20.20
CA PHE A 54 11.95 -1.88 21.37
C PHE A 54 11.97 -2.70 22.66
N LEU A 55 11.02 -3.63 22.83
CA LEU A 55 10.97 -4.50 23.99
C LEU A 55 12.19 -5.41 24.06
N VAL A 56 12.66 -5.97 22.93
CA VAL A 56 13.89 -6.75 22.88
C VAL A 56 15.08 -5.92 23.38
N LEU A 57 15.26 -4.69 22.90
CA LEU A 57 16.36 -3.83 23.35
C LEU A 57 16.30 -3.55 24.86
N CYS A 58 15.11 -3.26 25.39
CA CYS A 58 14.90 -3.03 26.81
C CYS A 58 15.21 -4.27 27.65
N LEU A 59 14.81 -5.46 27.19
CA LEU A 59 15.07 -6.72 27.88
C LEU A 59 16.56 -7.09 27.84
N THR A 60 17.22 -6.89 26.71
CA THR A 60 18.64 -7.24 26.58
C THR A 60 19.56 -6.33 27.39
N ASP A 61 19.23 -5.05 27.56
CA ASP A 61 20.05 -4.14 28.37
C ASP A 61 19.82 -4.35 29.87
N ALA A 62 18.61 -4.80 30.26
CA ALA A 62 18.33 -5.23 31.62
C ALA A 62 19.22 -6.43 32.04
N ASP A 63 19.53 -7.34 31.11
CA ASP A 63 20.42 -8.48 31.36
C ASP A 63 21.91 -8.09 31.34
N ILE A 64 22.34 -7.20 30.42
CA ILE A 64 23.74 -6.73 30.36
C ILE A 64 24.11 -5.90 31.60
N GLY A 65 23.14 -5.19 32.19
CA GLY A 65 23.32 -4.44 33.44
C GLY A 65 23.64 -5.28 34.69
N GLN A 66 23.53 -6.62 34.61
CA GLN A 66 23.92 -7.54 35.69
C GLN A 66 25.37 -8.06 35.57
N GLY A 67 26.01 -7.91 34.40
CA GLY A 67 27.43 -8.20 34.19
C GLY A 67 28.27 -6.95 34.40
N GLY A 68 28.96 -6.85 35.54
CA GLY A 68 29.76 -5.67 35.93
C GLY A 68 30.61 -5.09 34.79
N ALA A 69 30.37 -3.83 34.45
CA ALA A 69 31.13 -3.11 33.43
C ALA A 69 32.64 -3.04 33.79
N PRO A 70 33.56 -3.27 32.84
CA PRO A 70 34.97 -2.99 33.07
C PRO A 70 35.16 -1.47 33.16
N LYS A 71 35.77 -1.02 34.27
CA LYS A 71 36.13 0.39 34.47
C LYS A 71 37.15 0.80 33.40
N THR A 72 36.75 1.59 32.42
CA THR A 72 37.69 2.32 31.56
C THR A 72 37.99 3.66 32.22
N THR A 73 39.17 3.76 32.82
CA THR A 73 39.75 5.04 33.23
C THR A 73 40.15 5.82 31.98
N PRO A 74 39.82 7.12 31.84
CA PRO A 74 40.29 7.91 30.72
C PRO A 74 41.76 8.26 30.95
N THR A 75 42.66 7.64 30.20
CA THR A 75 44.05 8.10 30.09
C THR A 75 44.05 9.44 29.35
N SER A 76 44.33 10.50 30.10
CA SER A 76 44.64 11.83 29.59
C SER A 76 45.88 11.74 28.68
N ALA A 77 45.71 12.20 27.44
CA ALA A 77 46.81 12.47 26.52
C ALA A 77 47.62 13.65 27.06
N ALA A 78 48.86 13.38 27.48
CA ALA A 78 49.87 14.39 27.69
C ALA A 78 50.82 14.36 26.49
N THR A 79 50.92 15.52 25.86
CA THR A 79 51.89 15.92 24.85
C THR A 79 53.31 15.63 25.35
N ASP A 80 54.09 14.83 24.61
CA ASP A 80 55.55 14.84 24.75
C ASP A 80 56.20 14.90 23.38
N SER A 81 57.16 15.81 23.29
CA SER A 81 57.88 16.25 22.12
C SER A 81 59.32 15.79 22.27
N GLY A 82 59.84 15.03 21.31
CA GLY A 82 61.28 14.97 21.12
C GLY A 82 61.85 13.61 20.74
N SER A 83 62.67 13.67 19.69
CA SER A 83 63.78 12.77 19.35
C SER A 83 63.44 11.32 18.97
N GLU A 84 63.35 11.08 17.66
CA GLU A 84 63.73 9.80 17.06
C GLU A 84 65.27 9.66 17.05
N PRO A 85 65.82 8.53 17.51
CA PRO A 85 67.13 8.07 17.11
C PRO A 85 67.05 6.92 16.08
N GLU A 86 68.13 6.84 15.31
CA GLU A 86 68.47 5.99 14.16
C GLU A 86 68.15 4.47 14.21
N PRO A 87 68.17 3.80 13.04
CA PRO A 87 67.73 2.41 12.88
C PRO A 87 68.81 1.39 13.26
N ILE A 88 68.40 0.30 13.91
CA ILE A 88 69.25 -0.87 14.20
C ILE A 88 69.07 -1.94 13.11
N PRO A 89 70.16 -2.53 12.57
CA PRO A 89 70.12 -3.57 11.54
C PRO A 89 69.87 -4.99 12.10
N PRO A 90 69.56 -5.99 11.24
CA PRO A 90 69.04 -7.29 11.66
C PRO A 90 70.15 -8.31 11.94
N GLY A 91 69.88 -9.19 12.91
CA GLY A 91 70.53 -10.50 13.04
C GLY A 91 71.12 -10.79 14.43
N SER A 92 70.52 -11.75 15.12
CA SER A 92 71.23 -12.92 15.66
C SER A 92 70.23 -13.82 16.39
N ALA A 93 70.30 -15.10 16.05
CA ALA A 93 69.57 -16.20 16.68
C ALA A 93 70.23 -16.63 18.01
N VAL A 94 69.59 -17.65 18.64
CA VAL A 94 70.13 -18.61 19.64
C VAL A 94 70.07 -18.08 21.10
N GLN A 95 69.71 -18.78 22.19
CA GLN A 95 69.45 -20.17 22.65
C GLN A 95 68.45 -20.03 23.85
N GLY A 96 67.49 -20.90 24.16
CA GLY A 96 67.64 -22.27 24.69
C GLY A 96 67.93 -22.30 26.21
N ALA A 97 66.91 -22.52 27.08
CA ALA A 97 67.02 -23.24 28.36
C ALA A 97 65.63 -23.44 29.03
N ILE A 98 65.34 -24.69 29.39
CA ILE A 98 64.22 -25.18 30.24
C ILE A 98 64.86 -25.69 31.57
N PRO A 99 64.09 -26.18 32.56
CA PRO A 99 63.73 -25.53 33.82
C PRO A 99 64.52 -26.08 35.03
N ASP A 100 64.40 -25.43 36.19
CA ASP A 100 64.88 -25.99 37.47
C ASP A 100 63.67 -26.36 38.36
N PRO A 101 63.54 -27.61 38.85
CA PRO A 101 62.45 -28.07 39.69
C PRO A 101 62.96 -28.46 41.08
N ASP A 102 62.91 -27.59 42.07
CA ASP A 102 63.07 -27.98 43.47
C ASP A 102 62.66 -26.82 44.39
N GLU A 103 61.50 -26.91 45.02
CA GLU A 103 61.34 -26.49 46.42
C GLU A 103 60.05 -27.09 47.01
N ASP A 104 60.27 -27.91 48.03
CA ASP A 104 59.35 -28.82 48.71
C ASP A 104 58.39 -28.12 49.71
N PRO A 105 57.34 -28.82 50.19
CA PRO A 105 56.15 -28.23 50.82
C PRO A 105 56.26 -28.14 52.35
N VAL A 106 55.72 -27.06 52.93
CA VAL A 106 55.59 -26.95 54.39
C VAL A 106 54.17 -26.51 54.81
N ARG A 107 53.39 -27.52 55.20
CA ARG A 107 52.61 -27.63 56.45
C ARG A 107 51.49 -26.62 56.74
N ALA A 108 50.25 -27.12 56.63
CA ALA A 108 49.10 -26.61 57.39
C ALA A 108 49.24 -26.89 58.90
N PRO A 109 48.58 -26.07 59.75
CA PRO A 109 47.61 -26.66 60.69
C PRO A 109 46.28 -25.88 60.79
N ILE A 110 45.33 -26.56 61.41
CA ILE A 110 43.86 -26.41 61.43
C ILE A 110 43.40 -25.52 62.63
N PRO A 111 42.11 -25.49 63.04
CA PRO A 111 41.15 -24.40 62.85
C PRO A 111 40.77 -23.64 64.15
N GLY A 112 40.08 -22.50 63.97
CA GLY A 112 39.11 -21.99 64.94
C GLY A 112 39.42 -20.58 65.43
N GLU A 113 38.57 -19.62 65.03
CA GLU A 113 37.78 -18.82 65.98
C GLU A 113 36.92 -17.77 65.26
N ALA A 114 35.75 -17.55 65.86
CA ALA A 114 34.95 -16.33 65.86
C ALA A 114 34.26 -15.90 64.54
N ILE A 115 33.04 -16.39 64.43
CA ILE A 115 31.87 -15.71 63.87
C ILE A 115 31.89 -14.22 64.31
N SER A 116 32.13 -13.31 63.37
CA SER A 116 31.73 -11.92 63.49
C SER A 116 30.67 -11.67 62.44
N ALA A 117 29.43 -11.49 62.92
CA ALA A 117 28.28 -11.16 62.12
C ALA A 117 28.49 -9.80 61.44
N GLY A 118 29.05 -9.83 60.24
CA GLY A 118 29.05 -8.71 59.30
C GLY A 118 27.61 -8.43 58.89
N ASN A 119 27.07 -7.36 59.47
CA ASN A 119 25.86 -6.64 59.10
C ASN A 119 25.42 -6.90 57.63
N PRO A 120 24.22 -7.47 57.37
CA PRO A 120 23.71 -7.53 56.01
C PRO A 120 23.50 -6.09 55.54
N LYS A 121 24.34 -5.63 54.62
CA LYS A 121 24.04 -4.45 53.83
C LYS A 121 22.72 -4.73 53.12
N SER A 122 21.63 -4.24 53.68
CA SER A 122 20.37 -4.02 52.99
C SER A 122 20.61 -2.91 51.95
N GLY A 123 21.36 -3.25 50.91
CA GLY A 123 21.32 -2.50 49.66
C GLY A 123 20.01 -2.89 49.01
N THR A 124 18.99 -2.08 49.23
CA THR A 124 17.81 -2.03 48.37
C THR A 124 18.31 -2.05 46.93
N GLU A 125 18.00 -3.14 46.24
CA GLU A 125 18.18 -3.32 44.81
C GLU A 125 17.37 -2.19 44.15
N SER A 126 18.06 -1.07 43.90
CA SER A 126 17.48 0.10 43.27
C SER A 126 16.97 -0.36 41.92
N ASP A 127 15.65 -0.30 41.72
CA ASP A 127 15.02 -0.22 40.40
C ASP A 127 15.83 0.80 39.60
N LYS A 128 16.75 0.32 38.77
CA LYS A 128 17.51 1.20 37.88
C LYS A 128 16.54 1.55 36.76
N GLU A 129 15.82 2.64 36.96
CA GLU A 129 15.00 3.22 35.90
C GLU A 129 15.88 3.51 34.70
N ILE A 130 15.52 2.95 33.54
CA ILE A 130 16.24 3.16 32.28
C ILE A 130 16.20 4.67 31.97
N PRO A 131 17.34 5.34 31.73
CA PRO A 131 17.36 6.75 31.42
C PRO A 131 16.53 7.11 30.19
N VAL A 132 15.87 8.28 30.22
CA VAL A 132 15.00 8.78 29.14
C VAL A 132 15.73 8.86 27.79
N SER A 133 17.00 9.27 27.79
CA SER A 133 17.84 9.32 26.59
C SER A 133 18.06 7.93 25.98
N THR A 134 18.21 6.91 26.82
CA THR A 134 18.33 5.51 26.39
C THR A 134 17.02 5.00 25.78
N LEU A 135 15.87 5.29 26.42
CA LEU A 135 14.57 4.92 25.88
C LEU A 135 14.27 5.60 24.54
N LEU A 136 14.70 6.85 24.38
CA LEU A 136 14.61 7.57 23.10
C LEU A 136 15.48 6.90 22.03
N TYR A 137 16.74 6.58 22.38
CA TYR A 137 17.65 5.86 21.49
C TYR A 137 17.07 4.50 21.07
N TYR A 138 16.51 3.72 22.01
CA TYR A 138 15.86 2.45 21.70
C TYR A 138 14.66 2.61 20.80
N SER A 139 13.83 3.63 21.01
CA SER A 139 12.68 3.88 20.13
C SER A 139 13.12 4.13 18.69
N LEU A 140 14.19 4.91 18.49
CA LEU A 140 14.76 5.16 17.16
C LEU A 140 15.41 3.90 16.59
N ALA A 141 16.30 3.26 17.34
CA ALA A 141 17.03 2.06 16.93
C ALA A 141 16.09 0.90 16.60
N ALA A 142 15.03 0.69 17.39
CA ALA A 142 14.01 -0.33 17.15
C ALA A 142 13.21 -0.05 15.88
N SER A 143 12.82 1.20 15.65
CA SER A 143 11.96 1.56 14.50
C SER A 143 12.69 1.40 13.17
N PHE A 144 13.93 1.91 13.07
CA PHE A 144 14.73 1.78 11.85
C PHE A 144 15.42 0.41 11.76
N GLY A 145 16.01 -0.07 12.85
CA GLY A 145 16.74 -1.34 12.91
C GLY A 145 15.83 -2.55 12.75
N GLY A 146 14.67 -2.57 13.41
CA GLY A 146 13.68 -3.64 13.24
C GLY A 146 13.16 -3.73 11.80
N SER A 147 12.93 -2.57 11.17
CA SER A 147 12.54 -2.49 9.76
C SER A 147 13.65 -2.99 8.82
N LEU A 148 14.92 -2.62 9.07
CA LEU A 148 16.07 -3.12 8.32
C LEU A 148 16.25 -4.63 8.43
N ILE A 149 16.12 -5.18 9.64
CA ILE A 149 16.23 -6.64 9.87
C ILE A 149 15.14 -7.38 9.11
N LEU A 150 13.88 -6.92 9.19
CA LEU A 150 12.80 -7.56 8.46
C LEU A 150 12.93 -7.45 6.95
N ARG A 151 13.53 -6.38 6.43
CA ARG A 151 13.77 -6.26 4.98
C ARG A 151 15.02 -6.99 4.51
N SER A 152 15.81 -7.58 5.41
CA SER A 152 17.02 -8.29 5.04
C SER A 152 16.71 -9.57 4.22
N ARG A 153 17.47 -9.76 3.14
CA ARG A 153 17.46 -10.96 2.29
C ARG A 153 18.72 -11.74 2.61
N LEU A 154 18.61 -12.78 3.45
CA LEU A 154 19.78 -13.51 3.95
C LEU A 154 20.38 -14.44 2.89
N VAL A 155 19.53 -15.12 2.13
CA VAL A 155 19.94 -16.01 1.03
C VAL A 155 18.96 -15.84 -0.12
N THR A 156 19.43 -15.86 -1.36
CA THR A 156 18.56 -15.94 -2.55
C THR A 156 18.76 -17.27 -3.25
N VAL A 157 17.67 -17.98 -3.52
CA VAL A 157 17.67 -19.26 -4.24
C VAL A 157 16.89 -19.10 -5.53
N ARG A 158 17.51 -19.49 -6.65
CA ARG A 158 16.86 -19.46 -7.95
C ARG A 158 16.03 -20.73 -8.17
N MET A 159 14.72 -20.59 -8.27
CA MET A 159 13.79 -21.68 -8.57
C MET A 159 12.93 -21.30 -9.77
N ASN A 160 12.80 -22.19 -10.75
CA ASN A 160 12.01 -21.95 -11.97
C ASN A 160 12.37 -20.64 -12.70
N GLY A 161 13.64 -20.25 -12.66
CA GLY A 161 14.12 -19.01 -13.29
C GLY A 161 13.88 -17.73 -12.49
N GLN A 162 13.21 -17.79 -11.34
CA GLN A 162 12.97 -16.66 -10.44
C GLN A 162 13.86 -16.75 -9.19
N ASP A 163 14.40 -15.61 -8.76
CA ASP A 163 15.22 -15.51 -7.55
C ASP A 163 14.32 -15.25 -6.33
N VAL A 164 14.21 -16.24 -5.45
CA VAL A 164 13.42 -16.18 -4.22
C VAL A 164 14.34 -15.91 -3.04
N ALA A 165 14.08 -14.83 -2.30
CA ALA A 165 14.81 -14.59 -1.07
C ALA A 165 14.26 -15.44 0.08
N ILE A 166 15.17 -16.08 0.79
CA ILE A 166 14.95 -16.81 2.03
C ILE A 166 15.48 -15.92 3.15
N GLY A 167 14.58 -15.44 4.00
CA GLY A 167 14.91 -14.55 5.10
C GLY A 167 13.65 -13.89 5.69
N PRO A 168 13.83 -12.99 6.66
CA PRO A 168 12.72 -12.26 7.29
C PRO A 168 11.86 -11.47 6.29
N SER A 169 12.46 -11.04 5.17
CA SER A 169 11.79 -10.31 4.09
C SER A 169 10.64 -11.08 3.45
N LEU A 170 10.62 -12.41 3.54
CA LEU A 170 9.53 -13.23 3.00
C LEU A 170 8.17 -12.86 3.61
N VAL A 171 8.14 -12.49 4.89
CA VAL A 171 6.90 -12.09 5.58
C VAL A 171 6.35 -10.80 4.97
N ILE A 172 7.22 -9.81 4.74
CA ILE A 172 6.87 -8.54 4.11
C ILE A 172 6.47 -8.77 2.66
N ASP A 173 7.25 -9.54 1.91
CA ASP A 173 7.00 -9.83 0.49
C ASP A 173 5.63 -10.51 0.30
N GLN A 174 5.27 -11.47 1.16
CA GLN A 174 3.96 -12.13 1.12
C GLN A 174 2.81 -11.17 1.45
N PHE A 175 3.02 -10.28 2.42
CA PHE A 175 2.02 -9.27 2.78
C PHE A 175 1.79 -8.28 1.63
N LEU A 176 2.88 -7.76 1.06
CA LEU A 176 2.85 -6.85 -0.08
C LEU A 176 2.23 -7.52 -1.31
N PHE A 177 2.50 -8.79 -1.56
CA PHE A 177 1.85 -9.54 -2.63
C PHE A 177 0.32 -9.59 -2.48
N VAL A 178 -0.18 -9.85 -1.27
CA VAL A 178 -1.62 -9.85 -1.01
C VAL A 178 -2.19 -8.44 -1.18
N LEU A 179 -1.50 -7.43 -0.67
CA LEU A 179 -1.90 -6.03 -0.74
C LEU A 179 -1.96 -5.54 -2.20
N ASP A 180 -0.94 -5.83 -3.00
CA ASP A 180 -0.89 -5.57 -4.45
C ASP A 180 -2.10 -6.21 -5.15
N ARG A 181 -2.37 -7.49 -4.89
CA ARG A 181 -3.50 -8.21 -5.51
C ARG A 181 -4.86 -7.61 -5.16
N GLN A 182 -5.03 -7.12 -3.94
CA GLN A 182 -6.27 -6.48 -3.52
C GLN A 182 -6.45 -5.10 -4.15
N ILE A 183 -5.37 -4.30 -4.20
CA ILE A 183 -5.37 -3.01 -4.89
C ILE A 183 -5.68 -3.20 -6.36
N ASP A 184 -5.02 -4.17 -7.02
CA ASP A 184 -5.26 -4.48 -8.42
C ASP A 184 -6.71 -4.88 -8.68
N ARG A 185 -7.31 -5.68 -7.79
CA ARG A 185 -8.72 -6.04 -7.88
C ARG A 185 -9.64 -4.83 -7.76
N GLN A 186 -9.40 -3.97 -6.76
CA GLN A 186 -10.21 -2.76 -6.56
C GLN A 186 -10.05 -1.80 -7.75
N ARG A 187 -8.82 -1.64 -8.24
CA ARG A 187 -8.48 -0.81 -9.39
C ARG A 187 -9.13 -1.34 -10.66
N ALA A 188 -9.11 -2.66 -10.88
CA ALA A 188 -9.75 -3.29 -12.02
C ALA A 188 -11.26 -3.00 -12.09
N ILE A 189 -11.96 -3.01 -10.95
CA ILE A 189 -13.39 -2.66 -10.89
C ILE A 189 -13.61 -1.20 -11.33
N GLY A 190 -12.82 -0.26 -10.79
CA GLY A 190 -12.93 1.16 -11.16
C GLY A 190 -12.60 1.40 -12.64
N ARG A 191 -11.56 0.75 -13.15
CA ARG A 191 -11.17 0.80 -14.57
C ARG A 191 -12.26 0.22 -15.47
N MET A 192 -12.91 -0.86 -15.04
CA MET A 192 -14.01 -1.46 -15.80
C MET A 192 -15.22 -0.54 -15.90
N ALA A 193 -15.63 0.09 -14.80
CA ALA A 193 -16.73 1.05 -14.80
C ALA A 193 -16.43 2.22 -15.75
N MET A 194 -15.23 2.81 -15.63
CA MET A 194 -14.78 3.92 -16.48
C MET A 194 -14.75 3.54 -17.96
N VAL A 195 -14.13 2.42 -18.32
CA VAL A 195 -14.06 1.98 -19.74
C VAL A 195 -15.46 1.71 -20.28
N ARG A 196 -16.36 1.11 -19.49
CA ARG A 196 -17.74 0.88 -19.91
C ARG A 196 -18.49 2.18 -20.18
N GLU A 197 -18.33 3.16 -19.31
CA GLU A 197 -18.96 4.48 -19.44
C GLU A 197 -18.44 5.24 -20.67
N VAL A 198 -17.11 5.41 -20.75
CA VAL A 198 -16.48 6.22 -21.79
C VAL A 198 -16.67 5.59 -23.17
N MET A 199 -16.44 4.28 -23.29
CA MET A 199 -16.44 3.58 -24.57
C MET A 199 -17.82 3.03 -25.00
N ALA A 200 -18.89 3.23 -24.22
CA ALA A 200 -20.22 2.72 -24.57
C ALA A 200 -20.74 3.25 -25.91
N GLY A 201 -21.07 2.38 -26.85
CA GLY A 201 -21.59 2.76 -28.16
C GLY A 201 -20.54 3.34 -29.11
N ILE A 202 -19.25 3.26 -28.75
CA ILE A 202 -18.15 3.65 -29.64
C ILE A 202 -17.92 2.55 -30.68
N ASP A 203 -17.92 2.96 -31.95
CA ASP A 203 -17.52 2.19 -33.11
C ASP A 203 -15.99 2.07 -33.12
N PHE A 204 -15.52 0.83 -33.00
CA PHE A 204 -14.09 0.54 -32.91
C PHE A 204 -13.37 0.93 -34.21
N SER A 205 -14.00 0.74 -35.36
CA SER A 205 -13.40 1.00 -36.67
C SER A 205 -13.18 2.49 -36.91
N LYS A 206 -14.10 3.33 -36.41
CA LYS A 206 -13.95 4.80 -36.43
C LYS A 206 -12.94 5.30 -35.40
N ALA A 207 -12.96 4.76 -34.18
CA ALA A 207 -12.12 5.23 -33.09
C ALA A 207 -10.64 4.84 -33.23
N LYS A 208 -10.35 3.62 -33.70
CA LYS A 208 -9.00 3.06 -33.82
C LYS A 208 -7.98 4.02 -34.47
N PRO A 209 -8.19 4.52 -35.71
CA PRO A 209 -7.18 5.35 -36.38
C PRO A 209 -6.94 6.68 -35.64
N HIS A 210 -8.00 7.26 -35.05
CA HIS A 210 -7.89 8.49 -34.29
C HIS A 210 -7.06 8.30 -33.01
N VAL A 211 -7.36 7.25 -32.24
CA VAL A 211 -6.65 6.90 -31.00
C VAL A 211 -5.17 6.67 -31.25
N VAL A 212 -4.83 5.84 -32.23
CA VAL A 212 -3.42 5.52 -32.56
C VAL A 212 -2.65 6.80 -32.92
N ASN A 213 -3.24 7.67 -33.74
CA ASN A 213 -2.63 8.95 -34.10
C ASN A 213 -2.43 9.87 -32.90
N MET A 214 -3.42 9.94 -31.99
CA MET A 214 -3.32 10.75 -30.78
C MET A 214 -2.22 10.24 -29.84
N ILE A 215 -2.17 8.93 -29.57
CA ILE A 215 -1.12 8.32 -28.73
C ILE A 215 0.26 8.65 -29.29
N PHE A 216 0.48 8.44 -30.59
CA PHE A 216 1.79 8.67 -31.21
C PHE A 216 2.17 10.14 -31.34
N SER A 217 1.19 11.04 -31.39
CA SER A 217 1.43 12.49 -31.43
C SER A 217 1.69 13.07 -30.04
N SER A 218 1.10 12.48 -29.00
CA SER A 218 1.25 12.93 -27.61
C SER A 218 2.51 12.38 -26.92
N LEU A 219 2.97 11.18 -27.28
CA LEU A 219 4.17 10.57 -26.68
C LEU A 219 5.46 11.10 -27.32
N GLN A 220 6.09 12.08 -26.67
CA GLN A 220 7.28 12.76 -27.18
C GLN A 220 8.58 11.94 -27.16
N ASN A 221 8.66 10.89 -26.34
CA ASN A 221 9.89 10.10 -26.10
C ASN A 221 9.75 8.63 -26.49
N MET A 222 8.87 8.31 -27.45
CA MET A 222 8.56 6.93 -27.78
C MET A 222 9.60 6.34 -28.76
N THR A 223 10.08 5.13 -28.46
CA THR A 223 10.98 4.38 -29.34
C THR A 223 10.23 3.72 -30.49
N ALA A 224 10.95 3.33 -31.55
CA ALA A 224 10.35 2.61 -32.68
C ALA A 224 9.74 1.26 -32.25
N ALA A 225 10.39 0.56 -31.32
CA ALA A 225 9.91 -0.73 -30.79
C ALA A 225 8.61 -0.59 -29.97
N GLU A 226 8.48 0.47 -29.17
CA GLU A 226 7.24 0.75 -28.43
C GLU A 226 6.10 1.12 -29.38
N ARG A 227 6.38 1.90 -30.43
CA ARG A 227 5.40 2.24 -31.47
C ARG A 227 4.88 0.99 -32.17
N GLU A 228 5.79 0.10 -32.55
CA GLU A 228 5.46 -1.18 -33.20
C GLU A 228 4.61 -2.05 -32.28
N THR A 229 5.00 -2.19 -31.01
CA THR A 229 4.25 -2.98 -30.02
C THR A 229 2.81 -2.48 -29.84
N ILE A 230 2.60 -1.16 -29.70
CA ILE A 230 1.26 -0.58 -29.56
C ILE A 230 0.45 -0.80 -30.84
N SER A 231 1.07 -0.61 -32.00
CA SER A 231 0.40 -0.82 -33.29
C SER A 231 -0.03 -2.28 -33.44
N ASP A 232 0.84 -3.24 -33.13
CA ASP A 232 0.56 -4.67 -33.21
C ASP A 232 -0.55 -5.10 -32.26
N GLU A 233 -0.57 -4.56 -31.03
CA GLU A 233 -1.62 -4.85 -30.05
C GLU A 233 -3.00 -4.39 -30.56
N VAL A 234 -3.08 -3.17 -31.10
CA VAL A 234 -4.32 -2.60 -31.65
C VAL A 234 -4.74 -3.32 -32.94
N GLU A 235 -3.80 -3.70 -33.80
CA GLU A 235 -4.08 -4.48 -35.03
C GLU A 235 -4.58 -5.90 -34.71
N ALA A 236 -4.01 -6.55 -33.70
CA ALA A 236 -4.44 -7.86 -33.23
C ALA A 236 -5.90 -7.85 -32.75
N MET A 237 -6.39 -6.72 -32.20
CA MET A 237 -7.79 -6.57 -31.81
C MET A 237 -8.74 -6.60 -33.01
N SER A 238 -8.38 -5.95 -34.12
CA SER A 238 -9.16 -6.02 -35.37
C SER A 238 -9.15 -7.41 -36.02
N ALA A 239 -8.05 -8.15 -35.89
CA ALA A 239 -7.91 -9.47 -36.50
C ALA A 239 -8.56 -10.60 -35.69
N ASN A 240 -8.92 -10.35 -34.43
CA ASN A 240 -9.45 -11.37 -33.54
C ASN A 240 -10.92 -11.68 -33.84
N LYS A 241 -11.14 -12.69 -34.68
CA LYS A 241 -12.47 -13.19 -35.07
C LYS A 241 -13.34 -13.70 -33.91
N LYS A 242 -12.78 -13.93 -32.71
CA LYS A 242 -13.58 -14.30 -31.53
C LYS A 242 -14.32 -13.11 -30.92
N LEU A 243 -13.88 -11.89 -31.22
CA LEU A 243 -14.56 -10.66 -30.84
C LEU A 243 -15.48 -10.28 -31.98
N GLU A 244 -16.65 -10.90 -32.03
CA GLU A 244 -17.64 -10.63 -33.08
C GLU A 244 -18.39 -9.32 -32.84
N ASP A 245 -18.45 -8.85 -31.58
CA ASP A 245 -19.09 -7.60 -31.19
C ASP A 245 -18.11 -6.41 -31.27
N ASP A 246 -18.46 -5.40 -32.06
CA ASP A 246 -17.68 -4.16 -32.23
C ASP A 246 -17.54 -3.41 -30.90
N GLN A 247 -18.56 -3.50 -30.04
CA GLN A 247 -18.54 -2.91 -28.71
C GLN A 247 -17.48 -3.56 -27.80
N GLU A 248 -17.27 -4.87 -27.90
CA GLU A 248 -16.24 -5.57 -27.12
C GLU A 248 -14.83 -5.15 -27.57
N ARG A 249 -14.65 -4.88 -28.87
CA ARG A 249 -13.39 -4.34 -29.42
C ARG A 249 -13.15 -2.92 -28.94
N ALA A 250 -14.18 -2.09 -28.91
CA ALA A 250 -14.10 -0.74 -28.35
C ALA A 250 -13.71 -0.75 -26.87
N TYR A 251 -14.27 -1.65 -26.07
CA TYR A 251 -13.84 -1.80 -24.67
C TYR A 251 -12.37 -2.22 -24.53
N LYS A 252 -11.90 -3.15 -25.35
CA LYS A 252 -10.47 -3.54 -25.35
C LYS A 252 -9.56 -2.40 -25.74
N LEU A 253 -9.94 -1.63 -26.76
CA LEU A 253 -9.23 -0.41 -27.14
C LEU A 253 -9.14 0.56 -25.95
N GLY A 254 -10.25 0.77 -25.23
CA GLY A 254 -10.28 1.60 -24.03
C GLY A 254 -9.30 1.15 -22.95
N TYR A 255 -9.20 -0.16 -22.69
CA TYR A 255 -8.22 -0.70 -21.73
C TYR A 255 -6.77 -0.51 -22.18
N SER A 256 -6.47 -0.67 -23.47
CA SER A 256 -5.11 -0.46 -23.97
C SER A 256 -4.71 1.01 -23.89
N ILE A 257 -5.63 1.95 -24.18
CA ILE A 257 -5.40 3.39 -23.94
C ILE A 257 -5.11 3.64 -22.45
N LEU A 258 -5.94 3.09 -21.57
CA LEU A 258 -5.81 3.28 -20.11
C LEU A 258 -4.48 2.72 -19.57
N ASN A 259 -3.98 1.64 -20.14
CA ASN A 259 -2.69 1.05 -19.76
C ASN A 259 -1.50 1.86 -20.24
N VAL A 260 -1.59 2.49 -21.41
CA VAL A 260 -0.49 3.26 -22.02
C VAL A 260 -0.48 4.71 -21.54
N MET A 261 -1.64 5.35 -21.48
CA MET A 261 -1.79 6.80 -21.33
C MET A 261 -2.52 7.25 -20.07
N GLY A 262 -3.22 6.34 -19.38
CA GLY A 262 -4.00 6.67 -18.17
C GLY A 262 -5.44 7.10 -18.43
N ASP A 263 -6.14 7.42 -17.35
CA ASP A 263 -7.57 7.74 -17.28
C ASP A 263 -7.88 9.14 -17.82
N ASP A 264 -7.08 10.14 -17.46
CA ASP A 264 -7.26 11.51 -17.93
C ASP A 264 -7.23 11.58 -19.47
N PHE A 265 -6.30 10.83 -20.08
CA PHE A 265 -6.17 10.80 -21.53
C PHE A 265 -7.33 10.06 -22.21
N LEU A 266 -7.78 8.93 -21.63
CA LEU A 266 -8.95 8.20 -22.13
C LEU A 266 -10.20 9.09 -22.13
N ASN A 267 -10.43 9.81 -21.03
CA ASN A 267 -11.54 10.76 -20.93
C ASN A 267 -11.40 11.94 -21.91
N ALA A 268 -10.18 12.46 -22.11
CA ALA A 268 -9.94 13.57 -23.01
C ALA A 268 -10.20 13.23 -24.48
N ILE A 269 -9.83 12.02 -24.93
CA ILE A 269 -10.08 11.58 -26.32
C ILE A 269 -11.58 11.47 -26.60
N PHE A 270 -12.33 10.90 -25.67
CA PHE A 270 -13.76 10.62 -25.85
C PHE A 270 -14.66 11.59 -25.07
N ASP A 271 -14.18 12.81 -24.82
CA ASP A 271 -15.01 13.85 -24.25
C ASP A 271 -16.24 14.07 -25.15
N SER A 272 -17.33 14.46 -24.50
CA SER A 272 -18.66 14.78 -25.03
C SER A 272 -18.68 15.41 -26.42
N LYS A 273 -17.72 16.29 -26.73
CA LYS A 273 -17.59 16.99 -28.02
C LYS A 273 -17.16 16.09 -29.17
N HIS A 274 -16.17 15.22 -28.96
CA HIS A 274 -15.58 14.38 -30.01
C HIS A 274 -16.20 12.98 -30.03
N ARG A 275 -16.80 12.54 -28.92
CA ARG A 275 -17.43 11.23 -28.76
C ARG A 275 -18.45 10.91 -29.87
N LYS A 276 -19.24 11.91 -30.28
CA LYS A 276 -20.29 11.75 -31.31
C LYS A 276 -19.76 11.24 -32.65
N GLU A 277 -18.53 11.62 -33.01
CA GLU A 277 -17.90 11.24 -34.29
C GLU A 277 -17.60 9.74 -34.36
N PHE A 278 -17.51 9.09 -33.20
CA PHE A 278 -17.12 7.70 -33.07
C PHE A 278 -18.28 6.78 -32.69
N LEU A 279 -19.55 7.22 -32.70
CA LEU A 279 -20.66 6.35 -32.32
C LEU A 279 -21.07 5.37 -33.43
N ILE A 280 -21.60 4.22 -33.02
CA ILE A 280 -22.18 3.18 -33.89
C ILE A 280 -23.48 3.71 -34.53
N GLY A 281 -23.55 3.69 -35.87
CA GLY A 281 -24.65 4.24 -36.67
C GLY A 281 -24.38 5.68 -37.15
N GLU A 282 -24.46 5.91 -38.46
CA GLU A 282 -24.29 7.22 -39.09
C GLU A 282 -25.61 8.02 -39.14
N ASP A 283 -25.46 9.35 -39.23
CA ASP A 283 -26.46 10.40 -39.42
C ASP A 283 -27.27 10.87 -38.20
N VAL A 284 -26.66 11.73 -37.39
CA VAL A 284 -27.41 12.83 -36.75
C VAL A 284 -26.79 14.15 -37.19
N VAL A 285 -27.31 14.62 -38.33
CA VAL A 285 -27.53 16.06 -38.57
C VAL A 285 -28.08 16.67 -37.28
N GLY A 286 -27.48 17.79 -36.88
CA GLY A 286 -27.65 18.45 -35.59
C GLY A 286 -28.99 18.24 -34.89
N ASP A 287 -28.90 17.69 -33.69
CA ASP A 287 -29.68 18.22 -32.59
C ASP A 287 -28.90 18.02 -31.28
N ASP A 288 -28.79 19.10 -30.53
CA ASP A 288 -27.97 19.24 -29.31
C ASP A 288 -28.55 18.48 -28.09
N ALA A 289 -29.33 17.42 -28.30
CA ALA A 289 -30.16 16.82 -27.25
C ALA A 289 -29.54 15.62 -26.50
N ALA A 290 -28.46 15.00 -27.00
CA ALA A 290 -27.96 13.73 -26.42
C ALA A 290 -26.69 13.85 -25.55
N VAL A 291 -26.03 15.02 -25.53
CA VAL A 291 -24.86 15.28 -24.67
C VAL A 291 -25.26 15.93 -23.34
N ASP A 292 -26.53 16.26 -23.16
CA ASP A 292 -27.07 16.81 -21.91
C ASP A 292 -27.44 15.72 -20.89
N ALA A 293 -27.41 14.42 -21.23
CA ALA A 293 -28.01 13.37 -20.41
C ALA A 293 -27.31 13.08 -19.06
N THR A 294 -25.99 13.30 -18.95
CA THR A 294 -25.27 13.13 -17.67
C THR A 294 -25.45 14.34 -16.74
N MET A 295 -25.52 15.58 -17.29
CA MET A 295 -25.98 16.76 -16.53
C MET A 295 -27.49 16.69 -16.20
N ASP A 296 -28.31 16.08 -17.07
CA ASP A 296 -29.75 15.88 -16.88
C ASP A 296 -30.06 14.80 -15.84
N SER A 297 -29.26 13.74 -15.69
CA SER A 297 -29.55 12.70 -14.68
C SER A 297 -29.54 13.26 -13.26
N THR A 298 -28.56 14.09 -12.92
CA THR A 298 -28.48 14.75 -11.60
C THR A 298 -29.63 15.73 -11.42
N ALA A 299 -29.85 16.62 -12.39
CA ALA A 299 -30.94 17.60 -12.34
C ALA A 299 -32.33 16.93 -12.31
N THR A 300 -32.52 15.83 -13.04
CA THR A 300 -33.76 15.04 -13.09
C THR A 300 -33.98 14.31 -11.76
N VAL A 301 -32.96 13.66 -11.19
CA VAL A 301 -33.07 13.00 -9.88
C VAL A 301 -33.40 14.02 -8.80
N GLU A 302 -32.67 15.13 -8.77
CA GLU A 302 -32.94 16.21 -7.82
C GLU A 302 -34.35 16.78 -8.00
N ALA A 303 -34.79 17.05 -9.24
CA ALA A 303 -36.12 17.61 -9.49
C ALA A 303 -37.27 16.66 -9.11
N ILE A 304 -37.12 15.36 -9.39
CA ILE A 304 -38.17 14.36 -9.14
C ILE A 304 -38.21 13.92 -7.68
N LEU A 305 -37.04 13.77 -7.05
CA LEU A 305 -36.93 13.30 -5.68
C LEU A 305 -36.75 14.43 -4.66
N LYS A 306 -36.84 15.70 -5.09
CA LYS A 306 -36.85 16.84 -4.17
C LYS A 306 -37.94 16.63 -3.12
N ASP A 307 -37.57 16.71 -1.86
CA ASP A 307 -38.46 16.54 -0.72
C ASP A 307 -39.12 15.14 -0.62
N VAL A 308 -38.63 14.15 -1.37
CA VAL A 308 -39.05 12.75 -1.27
C VAL A 308 -38.12 12.02 -0.32
N LEU A 309 -38.64 11.65 0.85
CA LEU A 309 -37.89 10.84 1.81
C LEU A 309 -37.54 9.47 1.22
N PHE A 310 -36.38 8.93 1.59
CA PHE A 310 -35.91 7.62 1.13
C PHE A 310 -36.99 6.55 1.19
N LYS A 311 -37.67 6.40 2.34
CA LYS A 311 -38.77 5.42 2.52
C LYS A 311 -39.90 5.55 1.49
N GLN A 312 -40.20 6.77 1.05
CA GLN A 312 -41.21 7.03 0.03
C GLN A 312 -40.69 6.67 -1.36
N ALA A 313 -39.43 7.01 -1.67
CA ALA A 313 -38.78 6.63 -2.93
C ALA A 313 -38.70 5.09 -3.06
N THR A 314 -38.30 4.39 -2.00
CA THR A 314 -38.27 2.92 -1.93
C THR A 314 -39.64 2.31 -2.20
N LYS A 315 -40.70 2.91 -1.63
CA LYS A 315 -42.07 2.45 -1.86
C LYS A 315 -42.49 2.65 -3.32
N ARG A 316 -42.23 3.81 -3.92
CA ARG A 316 -42.52 4.06 -5.34
C ARG A 316 -41.79 3.07 -6.25
N LEU A 317 -40.55 2.73 -5.92
CA LEU A 317 -39.78 1.73 -6.64
C LEU A 317 -40.41 0.34 -6.57
N LYS A 318 -40.77 -0.11 -5.36
CA LYS A 318 -41.41 -1.41 -5.12
C LYS A 318 -42.78 -1.53 -5.79
N ASP A 319 -43.59 -0.48 -5.71
CA ASP A 319 -44.97 -0.49 -6.21
C ASP A 319 -45.04 -0.25 -7.73
N GLY A 320 -44.03 0.38 -8.33
CA GLY A 320 -44.00 0.76 -9.74
C GLY A 320 -43.00 -0.04 -10.58
N VAL A 321 -41.71 0.18 -10.34
CA VAL A 321 -40.62 -0.34 -11.20
C VAL A 321 -40.42 -1.84 -11.04
N LEU A 322 -40.47 -2.35 -9.81
CA LEU A 322 -40.23 -3.78 -9.56
C LEU A 322 -41.42 -4.67 -9.98
N VAL A 323 -42.63 -4.12 -10.02
CA VAL A 323 -43.85 -4.86 -10.46
C VAL A 323 -43.98 -4.89 -11.99
N ASP A 324 -43.25 -4.04 -12.71
CA ASP A 324 -43.33 -4.00 -14.16
C ASP A 324 -42.74 -5.28 -14.76
N GLY A 325 -43.57 -6.04 -15.48
CA GLY A 325 -43.22 -7.35 -16.04
C GLY A 325 -42.07 -7.30 -17.04
N GLY A 326 -41.69 -6.11 -17.51
CA GLY A 326 -40.57 -5.89 -18.43
C GLY A 326 -39.17 -5.90 -17.79
N LEU A 327 -39.04 -5.82 -16.46
CA LEU A 327 -37.72 -5.90 -15.81
C LEU A 327 -37.23 -7.34 -15.69
N ASP A 328 -35.94 -7.53 -16.00
CA ASP A 328 -35.24 -8.78 -15.72
C ASP A 328 -35.18 -9.05 -14.19
N GLN A 329 -35.31 -10.32 -13.81
CA GLN A 329 -35.34 -10.70 -12.39
C GLN A 329 -34.01 -10.41 -11.68
N GLY A 330 -32.87 -10.50 -12.37
CA GLY A 330 -31.57 -10.14 -11.83
C GLY A 330 -31.48 -8.65 -11.51
N VAL A 331 -32.01 -7.79 -12.39
CA VAL A 331 -32.08 -6.34 -12.18
C VAL A 331 -32.96 -6.00 -10.97
N ARG A 332 -34.10 -6.69 -10.82
CA ARG A 332 -34.96 -6.51 -9.64
C ARG A 332 -34.23 -6.83 -8.33
N ASN A 333 -33.58 -8.00 -8.28
CA ASN A 333 -32.85 -8.44 -7.10
C ASN A 333 -31.69 -7.48 -6.76
N ALA A 334 -30.99 -6.96 -7.78
CA ALA A 334 -29.92 -5.99 -7.59
C ALA A 334 -30.43 -4.67 -6.99
N LEU A 335 -31.56 -4.15 -7.49
CA LEU A 335 -32.17 -2.94 -6.96
C LEU A 335 -32.69 -3.12 -5.52
N GLU A 336 -33.24 -4.29 -5.20
CA GLU A 336 -33.64 -4.61 -3.81
C GLU A 336 -32.42 -4.63 -2.88
N GLN A 337 -31.30 -5.21 -3.31
CA GLN A 337 -30.07 -5.20 -2.54
C GLN A 337 -29.50 -3.78 -2.38
N ASP A 338 -29.47 -2.98 -3.45
CA ASP A 338 -29.02 -1.58 -3.37
C ASP A 338 -29.88 -0.77 -2.39
N MET A 339 -31.19 -1.04 -2.29
CA MET A 339 -32.06 -0.39 -1.30
C MET A 339 -31.68 -0.74 0.13
N ASP A 340 -31.38 -2.00 0.41
CA ASP A 340 -30.96 -2.46 1.74
C ASP A 340 -29.60 -1.84 2.10
N ASP A 341 -28.65 -1.83 1.17
CA ASP A 341 -27.32 -1.24 1.35
C ASP A 341 -27.41 0.27 1.60
N ILE A 342 -28.21 1.01 0.81
CA ILE A 342 -28.41 2.45 0.98
C ILE A 342 -29.12 2.76 2.31
N SER A 343 -30.05 1.89 2.74
CA SER A 343 -30.76 2.08 4.01
C SER A 343 -29.81 2.08 5.21
N ALA A 344 -28.75 1.27 5.17
CA ALA A 344 -27.75 1.12 6.22
C ALA A 344 -26.72 2.25 6.26
N MET A 345 -26.64 3.11 5.23
CA MET A 345 -25.65 4.19 5.17
C MET A 345 -25.92 5.28 6.23
N ASN A 346 -24.84 5.87 6.77
CA ASN A 346 -24.93 7.06 7.61
C ASN A 346 -25.05 8.35 6.75
N LYS A 347 -26.20 8.52 6.12
CA LYS A 347 -26.55 9.64 5.23
C LYS A 347 -27.95 10.15 5.55
N THR A 348 -28.26 11.38 5.15
CA THR A 348 -29.61 11.94 5.28
C THR A 348 -30.61 11.17 4.40
N ASP A 349 -31.90 11.20 4.76
CA ASP A 349 -32.95 10.55 3.96
C ASP A 349 -33.01 11.09 2.52
N GLN A 350 -32.69 12.37 2.33
CA GLN A 350 -32.67 12.99 1.02
C GLN A 350 -31.50 12.47 0.16
N GLU A 351 -30.30 12.41 0.71
CA GLU A 351 -29.14 11.86 0.00
C GLU A 351 -29.34 10.38 -0.35
N LYS A 352 -29.94 9.61 0.56
CA LYS A 352 -30.32 8.22 0.30
C LYS A 352 -31.33 8.10 -0.85
N ALA A 353 -32.33 8.98 -0.89
CA ALA A 353 -33.29 9.01 -1.98
C ALA A 353 -32.61 9.31 -3.32
N TYR A 354 -31.69 10.28 -3.37
CA TYR A 354 -30.93 10.58 -4.59
C TYR A 354 -30.05 9.42 -5.05
N LEU A 355 -29.31 8.80 -4.12
CA LEU A 355 -28.51 7.61 -4.42
C LEU A 355 -29.36 6.50 -5.01
N LEU A 356 -30.55 6.26 -4.45
CA LEU A 356 -31.49 5.29 -5.01
C LEU A 356 -31.96 5.69 -6.41
N GLY A 357 -32.25 6.98 -6.64
CA GLY A 357 -32.61 7.50 -7.96
C GLY A 357 -31.55 7.20 -9.02
N PHE A 358 -30.27 7.44 -8.72
CA PHE A 358 -29.16 7.12 -9.61
C PHE A 358 -29.03 5.62 -9.88
N LYS A 359 -29.12 4.78 -8.84
CA LYS A 359 -29.10 3.32 -9.01
C LYS A 359 -30.21 2.80 -9.92
N VAL A 360 -31.39 3.41 -9.84
CA VAL A 360 -32.50 3.07 -10.72
C VAL A 360 -32.20 3.52 -12.15
N ILE A 361 -31.72 4.76 -12.36
CA ILE A 361 -31.32 5.23 -13.69
C ILE A 361 -30.27 4.30 -14.32
N ASP A 362 -29.26 3.87 -13.57
CA ASP A 362 -28.23 2.94 -14.04
C ASP A 362 -28.83 1.56 -14.42
N ALA A 363 -29.81 1.10 -13.66
CA ALA A 363 -30.42 -0.21 -13.84
C ALA A 363 -31.42 -0.27 -15.01
N VAL A 364 -32.16 0.81 -15.28
CA VAL A 364 -33.26 0.81 -16.25
C VAL A 364 -33.22 1.90 -17.31
N ASN A 365 -32.56 3.04 -17.06
CA ASN A 365 -32.50 4.31 -17.82
C ASN A 365 -33.33 5.49 -17.24
N ILE A 366 -32.95 6.71 -17.65
CA ILE A 366 -33.52 7.98 -17.18
C ILE A 366 -34.98 8.21 -17.58
N GLU A 367 -35.39 7.79 -18.79
CA GLU A 367 -36.78 7.96 -19.24
C GLU A 367 -37.72 7.06 -18.47
N TYR A 368 -37.29 5.83 -18.18
CA TYR A 368 -38.02 4.90 -17.35
C TYR A 368 -38.15 5.42 -15.91
N PHE A 369 -37.06 5.94 -15.34
CA PHE A 369 -37.09 6.59 -14.02
C PHE A 369 -38.08 7.76 -14.00
N ARG A 370 -38.01 8.65 -15.00
CA ARG A 370 -38.90 9.82 -15.14
C ARG A 370 -40.38 9.42 -15.24
N ALA A 371 -40.68 8.35 -15.96
CA ALA A 371 -42.05 7.86 -16.13
C ALA A 371 -42.66 7.23 -14.87
N LYS A 372 -41.83 6.67 -13.98
CA LYS A 372 -42.31 5.91 -12.81
C LYS A 372 -42.21 6.67 -11.48
N PHE A 373 -41.36 7.70 -11.40
CA PHE A 373 -41.15 8.46 -10.16
C PHE A 373 -41.81 9.84 -10.12
N LYS A 374 -42.25 10.37 -11.28
CA LYS A 374 -43.25 11.45 -11.32
C LYS A 374 -44.59 10.93 -10.84
#